data_AF-A0A5E4PVC8-F1
#
_entry.id   AF-A0A5E4PVC8-F1
#
_cell.length_a   1.000
_cell.length_b   1.000
_cell.length_c   1.000
_cell.angle_alpha   90.00
_cell.angle_beta   90.00
_cell.angle_gamma   90.00
#
_symmetry.space_group_name_H-M   'P 1'
#
loop_
_entity.id
_entity.type
_entity.pdbx_description
1 polymer ?
#
loop_
_entity_poly.entity_id
_entity_poly.type
_entity_poly.pdbx_seq_one_letter_code
_entity_poly.pdbx_strand_id
1 'polypeptide(L)'
;MTTSSQPQAVNTKNERTRKLQPPKSAAVVVTVLPEAAGKGLTYAAVFKKARDTLASEFGSVAARLHLAQTGARVLEFPGADGAKTADTFAQKLRCVMSDSDGVRVARPTKCAEMRISGLDDSVSADDVRVAIQSKTGCSSENIRVGTIRPGQGGLGAVW
;
A
#
# COMPACT_ATOMS: atom_id res chain seq x y z
N MET A 1 -23.93 -56.24 -16.85
CA MET A 1 -22.58 -56.35 -16.25
C MET A 1 -22.15 -54.96 -15.85
N THR A 2 -22.16 -54.69 -14.56
CA THR A 2 -21.93 -53.39 -13.91
C THR A 2 -20.43 -53.18 -13.70
N THR A 3 -19.83 -52.21 -14.37
CA THR A 3 -18.45 -51.77 -14.09
C THR A 3 -18.46 -50.63 -13.09
N SER A 4 -18.21 -50.97 -11.83
CA SER A 4 -17.92 -50.06 -10.72
C SER A 4 -16.62 -49.30 -11.00
N SER A 5 -16.69 -47.97 -11.10
CA SER A 5 -15.52 -47.09 -11.14
C SER A 5 -15.31 -46.49 -9.74
N GLN A 6 -14.22 -46.87 -9.08
CA GLN A 6 -13.80 -46.30 -7.81
C GLN A 6 -13.35 -44.84 -7.98
N PRO A 7 -13.63 -43.93 -7.03
CA PRO A 7 -13.08 -42.59 -7.05
C PRO A 7 -11.60 -42.61 -6.63
N GLN A 8 -10.74 -42.00 -7.46
CA GLN A 8 -9.33 -41.79 -7.15
C GLN A 8 -9.16 -40.82 -5.97
N ALA A 9 -8.31 -41.20 -5.02
CA ALA A 9 -7.95 -40.39 -3.87
C ALA A 9 -7.20 -39.11 -4.31
N VAL A 10 -7.77 -37.95 -3.98
CA VAL A 10 -7.12 -36.65 -4.12
C VAL A 10 -5.95 -36.59 -3.13
N ASN A 11 -4.73 -36.67 -3.66
CA ASN A 11 -3.50 -36.57 -2.89
C ASN A 11 -3.27 -35.10 -2.50
N THR A 12 -3.79 -34.68 -1.35
CA THR A 12 -3.54 -33.37 -0.74
C THR A 12 -2.11 -33.32 -0.22
N LYS A 13 -1.16 -33.06 -1.14
CA LYS A 13 0.17 -32.57 -0.76
C LYS A 13 -0.02 -31.30 0.05
N ASN A 14 0.40 -31.36 1.31
CA ASN A 14 0.34 -30.28 2.28
C ASN A 14 1.24 -29.12 1.85
N GLU A 15 0.71 -28.25 0.97
CA GLU A 15 1.32 -26.96 0.65
C GLU A 15 1.32 -26.12 1.91
N ARG A 16 2.51 -25.92 2.49
CA ARG A 16 2.71 -24.96 3.59
C ARG A 16 2.44 -23.56 3.04
N THR A 17 1.19 -23.13 3.10
CA THR A 17 0.80 -21.76 2.79
C THR A 17 1.58 -20.83 3.73
N ARG A 18 2.54 -20.09 3.17
CA ARG A 18 3.27 -19.06 3.92
C ARG A 18 2.27 -17.99 4.34
N LYS A 19 1.89 -18.00 5.62
CA LYS A 19 0.98 -16.97 6.15
C LYS A 19 1.66 -15.61 6.03
N LEU A 20 1.02 -14.69 5.31
CA LEU A 20 1.46 -13.30 5.26
C LEU A 20 1.31 -12.70 6.65
N GLN A 21 2.42 -12.52 7.36
CA GLN A 21 2.39 -11.83 8.65
C GLN A 21 2.20 -10.32 8.44
N PRO A 22 1.41 -9.66 9.30
CA PRO A 22 1.36 -8.20 9.36
C PRO A 22 2.75 -7.60 9.55
N PRO A 23 3.02 -6.41 9.00
CA PRO A 23 4.28 -5.71 9.27
C PRO A 23 4.39 -5.37 10.77
N LYS A 24 5.61 -5.43 11.31
CA LYS A 24 5.89 -5.16 12.74
C LYS A 24 5.80 -3.66 13.09
N SER A 25 5.88 -2.80 12.08
CA SER A 25 5.78 -1.35 12.20
C SER A 25 5.14 -0.76 10.94
N ALA A 26 4.63 0.46 11.06
CA ALA A 26 4.16 1.27 9.94
C ALA A 26 5.14 2.42 9.67
N ALA A 27 5.03 3.07 8.51
CA ALA A 27 5.89 4.19 8.18
C ALA A 27 5.18 5.25 7.35
N VAL A 28 5.71 6.47 7.43
CA VAL A 28 5.38 7.60 6.56
C VAL A 28 6.68 8.11 5.95
N VAL A 29 6.73 8.19 4.61
CA VAL A 29 7.91 8.59 3.85
C VAL A 29 7.69 9.98 3.28
N VAL A 30 8.59 10.90 3.60
CA VAL A 30 8.58 12.28 3.10
C VAL A 30 9.72 12.44 2.11
N THR A 31 9.39 12.87 0.90
CA THR A 31 10.34 13.14 -0.17
C THR A 31 10.16 14.57 -0.65
N VAL A 32 11.24 15.36 -0.67
CA VAL A 32 11.27 16.64 -1.37
C VAL A 32 11.72 16.35 -2.79
N LEU A 33 10.93 16.73 -3.78
CA LEU A 33 11.25 16.53 -5.19
C LEU A 33 12.45 17.40 -5.59
N PRO A 34 13.31 16.93 -6.53
CA PRO A 34 14.49 17.68 -6.95
C PRO A 34 14.17 19.10 -7.44
N GLU A 35 13.04 19.28 -8.12
CA GLU A 35 12.59 20.58 -8.61
C GLU A 35 12.31 21.59 -7.48
N ALA A 36 11.71 21.11 -6.38
CA ALA A 36 11.43 21.95 -5.21
C ALA A 36 12.69 22.20 -4.38
N ALA A 37 13.60 21.22 -4.30
CA ALA A 37 14.90 21.41 -3.68
C ALA A 37 15.73 22.48 -4.41
N GLY A 38 15.68 22.52 -5.74
CA GLY A 38 16.31 23.57 -6.54
C GLY A 38 15.73 24.97 -6.31
N LYS A 39 14.47 25.05 -5.87
CA LYS A 39 13.80 26.30 -5.44
C LYS A 39 14.08 26.68 -3.97
N GLY A 40 14.94 25.92 -3.28
CA GLY A 40 15.34 26.19 -1.89
C GLY A 40 14.48 25.50 -0.84
N LEU A 41 13.54 24.61 -1.22
CA LEU A 41 12.77 23.85 -0.24
C LEU A 41 13.67 22.81 0.44
N THR A 42 13.79 22.89 1.77
CA THR A 42 14.60 21.96 2.55
C THR A 42 13.73 21.04 3.39
N TYR A 43 14.24 19.85 3.68
CA TYR A 43 13.59 18.93 4.62
C TYR A 43 13.42 19.55 6.01
N ALA A 44 14.36 20.39 6.46
CA ALA A 44 14.24 21.10 7.74
C ALA A 44 13.01 22.01 7.78
N ALA A 45 12.75 22.77 6.71
CA ALA A 45 11.55 23.61 6.61
C ALA A 45 10.26 22.78 6.62
N VAL A 46 10.24 21.66 5.88
CA VAL A 46 9.10 20.73 5.84
C VAL A 46 8.81 20.15 7.23
N PHE A 47 9.81 19.63 7.93
CA PHE A 47 9.61 19.06 9.27
C PHE A 47 9.33 20.12 10.34
N LYS A 48 9.85 21.34 10.18
CA LYS A 48 9.50 22.46 11.05
C LYS A 48 8.01 22.80 10.92
N LYS A 49 7.53 23.02 9.69
CA LYS A 49 6.10 23.26 9.42
C LYS A 49 5.22 22.13 9.96
N ALA A 50 5.61 20.88 9.70
CA ALA A 50 4.89 19.72 10.21
C ALA A 50 4.84 19.71 11.75
N ARG A 51 5.96 19.98 12.43
CA ARG A 51 6.02 20.05 13.89
C ARG A 51 5.13 21.17 14.42
N ASP A 52 5.22 22.37 13.86
CA ASP A 52 4.47 23.53 14.34
C ASP A 52 2.95 23.32 14.25
N THR A 53 2.48 22.59 13.23
CA THR A 53 1.04 22.30 13.06
C THR A 53 0.57 21.02 13.77
N LEU A 54 1.40 19.99 13.82
CA LEU A 54 1.00 18.64 14.28
C LEU A 54 1.49 18.29 15.69
N ALA A 55 2.31 19.13 16.33
CA ALA A 55 2.88 18.86 17.66
C ALA A 55 1.81 18.56 18.73
N SER A 56 0.68 19.27 18.69
CA SER A 56 -0.41 19.08 19.66
C SER A 56 -1.04 17.69 19.62
N GLU A 57 -0.99 17.03 18.46
CA GLU A 57 -1.63 15.72 18.26
C GLU A 57 -0.64 14.55 18.24
N PHE A 58 0.57 14.77 17.72
CA PHE A 58 1.57 13.72 17.50
C PHE A 58 2.84 13.92 18.31
N GLY A 59 2.94 14.96 19.14
CA GLY A 59 4.15 15.30 19.89
C GLY A 59 4.61 14.24 20.90
N SER A 60 3.69 13.39 21.38
CA SER A 60 3.98 12.28 22.29
C SER A 60 4.20 10.93 21.58
N VAL A 61 4.00 10.88 20.26
CA VAL A 61 4.15 9.64 19.50
C VAL A 61 5.63 9.29 19.40
N ALA A 62 6.00 8.09 19.84
CA ALA A 62 7.36 7.55 19.78
C ALA A 62 7.77 7.13 18.36
N ALA A 63 7.66 8.05 17.41
CA ALA A 63 8.05 7.83 16.03
C ALA A 63 9.58 7.88 15.89
N ARG A 64 10.15 6.96 15.10
CA ARG A 64 11.59 6.88 14.84
C ARG A 64 11.87 7.44 13.45
N LEU A 65 12.84 8.35 13.35
CA LEU A 65 13.24 8.93 12.07
C LEU A 65 14.44 8.16 11.49
N HIS A 66 14.30 7.73 10.24
CA HIS A 66 15.35 7.09 9.46
C HIS A 66 15.62 7.87 8.17
N LEU A 67 16.86 7.79 7.70
CA LEU A 67 17.25 8.27 6.37
C LEU A 67 17.18 7.11 5.38
N ALA A 68 16.38 7.27 4.33
CA ALA A 68 16.37 6.33 3.22
C ALA A 68 17.61 6.52 2.35
N GLN A 69 18.06 5.44 1.70
CA GLN A 69 19.14 5.51 0.69
C GLN A 69 18.81 6.47 -0.47
N THR A 70 17.52 6.65 -0.77
CA THR A 70 17.02 7.62 -1.76
C THR A 70 17.12 9.08 -1.30
N GLY A 71 17.56 9.34 -0.07
CA GLY A 71 17.53 10.66 0.56
C GLY A 71 16.17 11.05 1.15
N ALA A 72 15.13 10.22 1.03
CA ALA A 72 13.85 10.45 1.70
C ALA A 72 13.97 10.33 3.22
N ARG A 73 13.06 10.95 3.96
CA ARG A 73 12.94 10.82 5.42
C ARG A 73 11.81 9.86 5.73
N VAL A 74 12.12 8.80 6.47
CA VAL A 74 11.17 7.74 6.83
C VAL A 74 10.85 7.86 8.30
N LEU A 75 9.60 8.10 8.62
CA LEU A 75 9.11 8.17 9.99
C LEU A 75 8.42 6.84 10.30
N GLU A 76 9.05 6.02 11.14
CA GLU A 76 8.56 4.71 11.56
C GLU A 76 7.71 4.83 12.83
N PHE A 77 6.57 4.16 12.83
CA PHE A 77 5.62 4.07 13.93
C PHE A 77 5.56 2.61 14.41
N PRO A 78 6.26 2.26 15.49
CA PRO A 78 6.25 0.91 16.03
C PRO A 78 4.95 0.60 16.81
N GLY A 79 4.67 -0.69 16.99
CA GLY A 79 3.59 -1.16 17.85
C GLY A 79 2.26 -1.39 17.14
N ALA A 80 1.29 -1.92 17.88
CA ALA A 80 -0.01 -2.35 17.36
C ALA A 80 -0.81 -1.18 16.75
N ASP A 81 -0.76 0.00 17.38
CA ASP A 81 -1.45 1.21 16.91
C ASP A 81 -0.65 1.99 15.86
N GLY A 82 0.58 1.56 15.56
CA GLY A 82 1.48 2.27 14.65
C GLY A 82 0.86 2.51 13.27
N ALA A 83 0.09 1.54 12.75
CA ALA A 83 -0.60 1.67 11.48
C ALA A 83 -1.64 2.80 11.46
N LYS A 84 -2.54 2.83 12.45
CA LYS A 84 -3.60 3.85 12.54
C LYS A 84 -3.01 5.24 12.73
N THR A 85 -1.98 5.36 13.56
CA THR A 85 -1.28 6.62 13.81
C THR A 85 -0.55 7.09 12.55
N ALA A 86 0.15 6.19 11.84
CA ALA A 86 0.81 6.52 10.58
C ALA A 86 -0.18 6.96 9.49
N ASP A 87 -1.34 6.31 9.38
CA ASP A 87 -2.37 6.67 8.41
C ASP A 87 -2.94 8.08 8.70
N THR A 88 -3.26 8.36 9.97
CA THR A 88 -3.75 9.68 10.39
C THR A 88 -2.68 10.76 10.20
N PHE A 89 -1.43 10.46 10.56
CA PHE A 89 -0.31 11.37 10.38
C PHE A 89 -0.06 11.66 8.90
N ALA A 90 -0.06 10.64 8.04
CA ALA A 90 0.12 10.82 6.59
C ALA A 90 -0.98 11.69 5.99
N GLN A 91 -2.25 11.46 6.37
CA GLN A 91 -3.37 12.27 5.90
C GLN A 91 -3.22 13.73 6.31
N LYS A 92 -2.95 14.01 7.59
CA LYS A 92 -2.79 15.38 8.08
C LYS A 92 -1.55 16.05 7.49
N LEU A 93 -0.45 15.31 7.36
CA LEU A 93 0.76 15.85 6.75
C LEU A 93 0.54 16.20 5.27
N ARG A 94 -0.22 15.41 4.52
CA ARG A 94 -0.64 15.77 3.16
C ARG A 94 -1.40 17.09 3.15
N CYS A 95 -2.37 17.27 4.06
CA CYS A 95 -3.12 18.53 4.17
C CYS A 95 -2.23 19.73 4.51
N VAL A 96 -1.27 19.59 5.44
CA VAL A 96 -0.33 20.67 5.81
C VAL A 96 0.61 21.02 4.66
N MET A 97 0.94 20.05 3.81
CA MET A 97 1.85 20.21 2.68
C MET A 97 1.14 20.51 1.35
N SER A 98 -0.20 20.67 1.35
CA SER A 98 -0.96 20.99 0.14
C SER A 98 -0.46 22.27 -0.56
N ASP A 99 -0.01 23.26 0.21
CA ASP A 99 0.51 24.54 -0.32
C ASP A 99 2.01 24.49 -0.66
N SER A 100 2.67 23.35 -0.41
CA SER A 100 4.11 23.19 -0.59
C SER A 100 4.39 22.33 -1.81
N ASP A 101 4.51 23.00 -2.95
CA ASP A 101 4.82 22.35 -4.22
C ASP A 101 6.10 21.49 -4.11
N GLY A 102 5.96 20.23 -4.48
CA GLY A 102 7.06 19.28 -4.54
C GLY A 102 7.42 18.58 -3.22
N VAL A 103 6.52 18.57 -2.22
CA VAL A 103 6.61 17.61 -1.10
C VAL A 103 5.72 16.40 -1.39
N ARG A 104 6.32 15.21 -1.48
CA ARG A 104 5.59 13.95 -1.62
C ARG A 104 5.55 13.21 -0.29
N VAL A 105 4.34 12.92 0.18
CA VAL A 105 4.08 12.11 1.38
C VAL A 105 3.51 10.75 0.98
N ALA A 106 4.28 9.69 1.19
CA ALA A 106 3.88 8.31 0.89
C ALA A 106 3.67 7.49 2.17
N ARG A 107 2.62 6.67 2.18
CA ARG A 107 2.40 5.64 3.20
C ARG A 107 2.69 4.28 2.55
N PRO A 108 3.87 3.68 2.77
CA PRO A 108 4.15 2.32 2.30
C PRO A 108 3.32 1.28 3.05
N THR A 109 2.68 0.39 2.29
CA THR A 109 1.91 -0.76 2.78
C THR A 109 2.50 -2.05 2.25
N LYS A 110 2.36 -3.13 3.02
CA LYS A 110 2.70 -4.46 2.53
C LYS A 110 1.60 -4.92 1.57
N CYS A 111 1.94 -5.04 0.29
CA CYS A 111 1.04 -5.57 -0.73
C CYS A 111 1.37 -7.04 -1.03
N ALA A 112 0.39 -7.76 -1.58
CA ALA A 112 0.58 -9.07 -2.19
C ALA A 112 0.15 -9.00 -3.66
N GLU A 113 0.84 -9.74 -4.52
CA GLU A 113 0.44 -9.90 -5.91
C GLU A 113 -0.58 -11.03 -6.01
N MET A 114 -1.64 -10.83 -6.80
CA MET A 114 -2.71 -11.80 -6.96
C MET A 114 -3.20 -11.80 -8.41
N ARG A 115 -3.29 -12.99 -9.01
CA ARG A 115 -3.89 -13.14 -10.35
C ARG A 115 -5.39 -13.37 -10.24
N ILE A 116 -6.16 -12.60 -10.99
CA ILE A 116 -7.60 -12.80 -11.19
C ILE A 116 -7.81 -13.23 -12.65
N SER A 117 -8.56 -14.30 -12.90
CA SER A 117 -8.81 -14.87 -14.23
C SER A 117 -10.29 -15.18 -14.44
N GLY A 118 -10.71 -15.28 -15.71
CA GLY A 118 -12.10 -15.53 -16.07
C GLY A 118 -12.93 -14.25 -16.17
N LEU A 119 -12.27 -13.13 -16.46
CA LEU A 119 -12.93 -11.86 -16.71
C LEU A 119 -13.53 -11.87 -18.12
N ASP A 120 -14.80 -11.51 -18.27
CA ASP A 120 -15.39 -11.32 -19.60
C ASP A 120 -14.95 -9.98 -20.22
N ASP A 121 -15.28 -9.77 -21.50
CA ASP A 121 -14.83 -8.63 -22.29
C ASP A 121 -15.41 -7.28 -21.83
N SER A 122 -16.45 -7.28 -20.98
CA SER A 122 -17.03 -6.05 -20.44
C SER A 122 -16.30 -5.49 -19.21
N VAL A 123 -15.44 -6.31 -18.57
CA VAL A 123 -14.79 -5.92 -17.31
C VAL A 123 -13.62 -4.98 -17.55
N SER A 124 -13.63 -3.83 -16.89
CA SER A 124 -12.49 -2.90 -16.86
C SER A 124 -11.59 -3.12 -15.63
N ALA A 125 -10.37 -2.57 -15.69
CA ALA A 125 -9.48 -2.55 -14.53
C ALA A 125 -10.07 -1.74 -13.35
N ASP A 126 -10.98 -0.80 -13.62
CA ASP A 126 -11.68 -0.02 -12.60
C ASP A 126 -12.68 -0.89 -11.83
N ASP A 127 -13.47 -1.68 -12.56
CA ASP A 127 -14.42 -2.62 -11.97
C ASP A 127 -13.73 -3.63 -11.06
N VAL A 128 -12.59 -4.16 -11.50
CA VAL A 128 -11.75 -5.05 -10.68
C VAL A 128 -11.29 -4.34 -9.40
N ARG A 129 -10.81 -3.10 -9.51
CA ARG A 129 -10.35 -2.33 -8.35
C ARG A 129 -11.47 -2.07 -7.35
N VAL A 130 -12.64 -1.65 -7.83
CA VAL A 130 -13.83 -1.40 -6.99
C VAL A 130 -14.30 -2.70 -6.32
N ALA A 131 -14.29 -3.82 -7.05
CA ALA A 131 -14.63 -5.13 -6.49
C ALA A 131 -13.63 -5.59 -5.42
N ILE A 132 -12.33 -5.37 -5.60
CA ILE A 132 -11.31 -5.68 -4.58
C ILE A 132 -11.49 -4.77 -3.37
N GLN A 133 -11.68 -3.47 -3.58
CA GLN A 133 -11.88 -2.49 -2.51
C GLN A 133 -13.09 -2.85 -1.66
N SER A 134 -14.23 -3.17 -2.28
CA SER A 134 -15.46 -3.53 -1.56
C SER A 134 -15.31 -4.84 -0.76
N LYS A 135 -14.57 -5.83 -1.27
CA LYS A 135 -14.35 -7.11 -0.57
C LYS A 135 -13.31 -7.04 0.55
N THR A 136 -12.28 -6.22 0.39
CA THR A 136 -11.12 -6.21 1.31
C THR A 136 -11.12 -5.02 2.27
N GLY A 137 -11.86 -3.97 1.98
CA GLY A 137 -11.78 -2.69 2.69
C GLY A 137 -10.45 -1.94 2.48
N CYS A 138 -9.59 -2.38 1.56
CA CYS A 138 -8.35 -1.67 1.27
C CYS A 138 -8.62 -0.33 0.59
N SER A 139 -7.84 0.71 0.95
CA SER A 139 -7.84 1.99 0.23
C SER A 139 -7.44 1.79 -1.23
N SER A 140 -8.07 2.53 -2.14
CA SER A 140 -7.76 2.50 -3.58
C SER A 140 -6.30 2.84 -3.88
N GLU A 141 -5.66 3.69 -3.07
CA GLU A 141 -4.22 4.03 -3.18
C GLU A 141 -3.31 2.79 -3.01
N ASN A 142 -3.79 1.76 -2.31
CA ASN A 142 -3.04 0.53 -2.03
C ASN A 142 -3.33 -0.61 -3.02
N ILE A 143 -4.26 -0.40 -3.96
CA ILE A 143 -4.64 -1.41 -4.97
C ILE A 143 -4.04 -0.99 -6.31
N ARG A 144 -3.20 -1.86 -6.87
CA ARG A 144 -2.64 -1.68 -8.21
C ARG A 144 -3.21 -2.79 -9.08
N VAL A 145 -3.86 -2.40 -10.17
CA VAL A 145 -4.45 -3.34 -11.12
C VAL A 145 -3.72 -3.15 -12.44
N GLY A 146 -3.13 -4.22 -12.96
CA GLY A 146 -2.50 -4.23 -14.26
C GLY A 146 -3.50 -4.10 -15.40
N THR A 147 -3.00 -4.06 -16.63
CA THR A 147 -3.84 -4.18 -17.83
C THR A 147 -4.42 -5.58 -17.91
N ILE A 148 -5.71 -5.69 -18.20
CA ILE A 148 -6.37 -6.98 -18.47
C ILE A 148 -5.81 -7.55 -19.77
N ARG A 149 -5.34 -8.78 -19.73
CA ARG A 149 -4.77 -9.51 -20.87
C ARG A 149 -5.57 -10.77 -21.15
N PRO A 150 -5.66 -11.23 -22.40
CA PRO A 150 -6.24 -12.53 -22.72
C PRO A 150 -5.57 -13.65 -21.91
N GLY A 151 -6.37 -14.45 -21.23
CA GLY A 151 -5.95 -15.60 -20.44
C GLY A 151 -6.02 -16.92 -21.22
N GLN A 152 -5.66 -18.01 -20.55
CA GLN A 152 -5.78 -19.35 -21.11
C GLN A 152 -7.27 -19.71 -21.22
N GLY A 153 -7.78 -19.83 -22.44
CA GLY A 153 -9.21 -20.07 -22.72
C GLY A 153 -9.99 -18.87 -23.25
N GLY A 154 -9.32 -17.75 -23.58
CA GLY A 154 -9.95 -16.60 -24.25
C GLY A 154 -10.56 -15.55 -23.32
N LEU A 155 -10.81 -15.89 -22.06
CA LEU A 155 -11.25 -14.93 -21.03
C LEU A 155 -10.09 -14.13 -20.45
N GLY A 156 -10.35 -12.90 -20.04
CA GLY A 156 -9.37 -11.97 -19.49
C GLY A 156 -8.76 -12.41 -18.15
N ALA A 157 -7.54 -11.97 -17.91
CA ALA A 157 -6.82 -12.11 -16.65
C ALA A 157 -6.02 -10.84 -16.31
N VAL A 158 -5.84 -10.58 -15.02
CA VAL A 158 -5.14 -9.41 -14.48
C VAL A 158 -4.33 -9.77 -13.25
N TRP A 159 -3.33 -8.95 -12.93
CA TRP A 159 -2.44 -9.02 -11.78
C TRP A 159 -2.49 -7.73 -10.99
#